data_AF-A0A416ZDX1-F1
#
_entry.id   AF-A0A416ZDX1-F1
#
_cell.length_a   1.000
_cell.length_b   1.000
_cell.length_c   1.000
_cell.angle_alpha   90.00
_cell.angle_beta   90.00
_cell.angle_gamma   90.00
#
_symmetry.space_group_name_H-M   'P 1'
#
loop_
_entity.id
_entity.type
_entity.pdbx_description
1 polymer ?
#
loop_
_entity_poly.entity_id
_entity_poly.type
_entity_poly.pdbx_seq_one_letter_code
_entity_poly.pdbx_strand_id
1 'polypeptide(L)'
;MYFRSRKKLQGEVSLNDSLDSDADGESLYLMDVVGVEDTMYLDIQDRDDCLRVRRLVHECLTEREEEVIISRYGLGGRMPRTQREVAKKLGISRSYVSRIEKRALQKLEEASVNGNKKRGAQMPAPRASSGDERKREREEYHQRIVPPPSTVSPSYSTTA
;
A
#
# COMPACT_ATOMS: atom_id res chain seq x y z
N MET A 1 34.12 35.63 12.60
CA MET A 1 32.84 35.41 11.88
C MET A 1 32.04 34.28 12.53
N TYR A 2 31.38 34.50 13.67
CA TYR A 2 30.62 33.44 14.38
C TYR A 2 29.11 33.71 14.47
N PHE A 3 28.69 34.96 14.28
CA PHE A 3 27.29 35.38 14.50
C PHE A 3 26.39 35.23 13.26
N ARG A 4 26.95 35.25 12.04
CA ARG A 4 26.15 35.16 10.79
C ARG A 4 25.78 33.72 10.41
N SER A 5 26.48 32.71 10.94
CA SER A 5 26.16 31.29 10.71
C SER A 5 25.00 30.80 11.58
N ARG A 6 24.82 31.35 12.79
CA ARG A 6 23.74 30.98 13.72
C ARG A 6 22.34 31.37 13.25
N LYS A 7 22.20 32.34 12.34
CA LYS A 7 20.89 32.74 11.81
C LYS A 7 20.20 31.62 11.00
N LYS A 8 20.97 30.65 10.49
CA LYS A 8 20.44 29.46 9.79
C LYS A 8 19.82 28.43 10.72
N LEU A 9 20.26 28.39 11.98
CA LEU A 9 19.84 27.43 13.02
C LEU A 9 18.68 27.97 13.89
N GLN A 10 18.18 29.17 13.62
CA GLN A 10 17.25 29.87 14.51
C GLN A 10 15.84 29.24 14.57
N GLY A 11 15.55 28.26 13.71
CA GLY A 11 14.30 27.51 13.68
C GLY A 11 14.48 26.00 13.89
N GLU A 12 15.67 25.54 14.28
CA GLU A 12 15.90 24.14 14.61
C GLU A 12 15.51 23.88 16.07
N VAL A 13 14.72 22.83 16.29
CA VAL A 13 14.26 22.36 17.62
C VAL A 13 14.67 20.91 17.79
N SER A 14 15.04 20.51 19.01
CA SER A 14 15.45 19.13 19.27
C SER A 14 14.21 18.25 19.39
N LEU A 15 14.24 17.06 18.80
CA LEU A 15 13.19 16.05 18.99
C LEU A 15 13.11 15.58 20.46
N ASN A 16 14.18 15.78 21.22
CA ASN A 16 14.28 15.45 22.63
C ASN A 16 13.94 16.63 23.56
N ASP A 17 13.42 17.74 23.01
CA ASP A 17 12.89 18.84 23.83
C ASP A 17 11.54 18.41 24.43
N SER A 18 11.39 18.61 25.74
CA SER A 18 10.15 18.36 26.47
C SER A 18 9.12 19.45 26.16
N LEU A 19 7.91 19.05 25.78
CA LEU A 19 6.79 19.95 25.54
C LEU A 19 6.03 20.29 26.83
N ASP A 20 5.94 19.33 27.75
CA ASP A 20 5.31 19.51 29.07
C ASP A 20 6.09 18.74 30.14
N SER A 21 6.06 19.23 31.38
CA SER A 21 6.71 18.59 32.54
C SER A 21 5.66 18.32 33.59
N ASP A 22 5.17 17.08 33.63
CA ASP A 22 4.18 16.67 34.61
C ASP A 22 4.81 16.55 36.01
N ALA A 23 4.04 16.80 37.06
CA ALA A 23 4.52 16.76 38.45
C ALA A 23 4.99 15.35 38.88
N ASP A 24 4.61 14.31 38.13
CA ASP A 24 4.89 12.89 38.38
C ASP A 24 6.14 12.37 37.64
N GLY A 25 6.90 13.22 36.95
CA GLY A 25 8.28 12.93 36.50
C GLY A 25 8.43 12.38 35.09
N GLU A 26 7.35 12.00 34.41
CA GLU A 26 7.38 11.63 32.99
C GLU A 26 7.13 12.87 32.13
N SER A 27 8.10 13.24 31.30
CA SER A 27 8.01 14.41 30.41
C SER A 27 7.60 13.97 29.01
N LEU A 28 6.65 14.69 28.41
CA LEU A 28 6.22 14.43 27.03
C LEU A 28 7.20 15.11 26.07
N TYR A 29 7.86 14.34 25.20
CA TYR A 29 8.85 14.85 24.26
C TYR A 29 8.22 15.18 22.90
N LEU A 30 8.87 16.06 22.14
CA LEU A 30 8.44 16.37 20.77
C LEU A 30 8.38 15.10 19.90
N MET A 31 9.31 14.17 20.07
CA MET A 31 9.32 12.89 19.35
C MET A 31 8.07 12.02 19.59
N ASP A 32 7.40 12.16 20.74
CA ASP A 32 6.21 11.36 21.08
C ASP A 32 4.96 11.83 20.34
N VAL A 33 4.94 13.11 19.92
CA VAL A 33 3.81 13.74 19.22
C VAL A 33 4.03 13.78 17.71
N VAL A 34 5.29 13.80 17.27
CA VAL A 34 5.65 13.84 15.86
C VAL A 34 5.42 12.47 15.23
N GLY A 35 4.21 12.28 14.71
CA GLY A 35 3.82 11.12 13.91
C GLY A 35 4.07 11.34 12.42
N VAL A 36 4.30 10.23 11.71
CA VAL A 36 4.17 10.17 10.25
C VAL A 36 2.81 9.54 9.96
N GLU A 37 2.13 10.00 8.91
CA GLU A 37 0.95 9.30 8.42
C GLU A 37 1.36 7.88 8.00
N ASP A 38 0.85 6.87 8.70
CA ASP A 38 1.06 5.47 8.30
C ASP A 38 0.22 5.19 7.05
N THR A 39 0.86 5.35 5.89
CA THR A 39 0.26 5.04 4.58
C THR A 39 0.42 3.58 4.19
N MET A 40 1.08 2.74 5.01
CA MET A 40 1.46 1.39 4.60
C MET A 40 0.25 0.57 4.14
N TYR A 41 -0.87 0.65 4.87
CA TYR A 41 -2.09 -0.05 4.51
C TYR A 41 -2.68 0.44 3.17
N LEU A 42 -2.69 1.76 2.95
CA LEU A 42 -3.18 2.36 1.71
C LEU A 42 -2.29 1.98 0.53
N ASP A 43 -0.97 2.02 0.70
CA ASP A 43 0.00 1.65 -0.33
C ASP A 43 -0.11 0.18 -0.75
N ILE A 44 -0.37 -0.71 0.20
CA ILE A 44 -0.63 -2.14 -0.07
C ILE A 44 -1.95 -2.30 -0.83
N GLN A 45 -3.01 -1.63 -0.38
CA GLN A 45 -4.31 -1.67 -1.03
C GLN A 45 -4.23 -1.17 -2.48
N ASP A 46 -3.56 -0.05 -2.73
CA ASP A 46 -3.39 0.51 -4.07
C ASP A 46 -2.65 -0.46 -5.00
N ARG A 47 -1.63 -1.17 -4.50
CA ARG A 47 -0.92 -2.19 -5.27
C ARG A 47 -1.83 -3.37 -5.63
N ASP A 48 -2.59 -3.88 -4.66
CA ASP A 48 -3.54 -4.97 -4.88
C ASP A 48 -4.63 -4.59 -5.89
N ASP A 49 -5.12 -3.36 -5.79
CA ASP A 49 -6.13 -2.79 -6.66
C ASP A 49 -5.60 -2.66 -8.09
N CYS A 50 -4.37 -2.19 -8.26
CA CYS A 50 -3.69 -2.14 -9.55
C CYS A 50 -3.55 -3.54 -10.20
N LEU A 51 -3.14 -4.54 -9.41
CA LEU A 51 -3.00 -5.92 -9.90
C LEU A 51 -4.36 -6.53 -10.29
N ARG A 52 -5.40 -6.23 -9.52
CA ARG A 52 -6.77 -6.67 -9.80
C ARG A 52 -7.30 -6.07 -11.10
N VAL A 53 -7.17 -4.76 -11.29
CA VAL A 53 -7.59 -4.10 -12.55
C VAL A 53 -6.88 -4.71 -13.75
N ARG A 54 -5.57 -4.94 -13.68
CA ARG A 54 -4.81 -5.56 -14.77
C ARG A 54 -5.33 -6.96 -15.11
N ARG A 55 -5.62 -7.79 -14.11
CA ARG A 55 -6.22 -9.12 -14.33
C ARG A 55 -7.59 -9.03 -14.99
N LEU A 56 -8.49 -8.19 -14.45
CA LEU A 56 -9.83 -8.04 -14.99
C LEU A 56 -9.83 -7.55 -16.44
N VAL A 57 -8.91 -6.65 -16.79
CA VAL A 57 -8.73 -6.19 -18.17
C VAL A 57 -8.40 -7.34 -19.12
N HIS A 58 -7.53 -8.27 -18.72
CA HIS A 58 -7.17 -9.42 -19.56
C HIS A 58 -8.22 -10.55 -19.55
N GLU A 59 -8.94 -10.75 -18.45
CA GLU A 59 -9.88 -11.87 -18.29
C GLU A 59 -11.29 -11.56 -18.81
N CYS A 60 -11.76 -10.32 -18.66
CA CYS A 60 -13.15 -9.96 -18.92
C CYS A 60 -13.38 -9.25 -20.26
N LEU A 61 -12.32 -8.68 -20.85
CA LEU A 61 -12.42 -7.94 -22.10
C LEU A 61 -11.98 -8.79 -23.29
N THR A 62 -12.57 -8.49 -24.45
CA THR A 62 -12.04 -8.99 -25.72
C THR A 62 -10.75 -8.26 -26.07
N GLU A 63 -9.90 -8.85 -26.92
CA GLU A 63 -8.64 -8.22 -27.37
C GLU A 63 -8.83 -6.79 -27.89
N ARG A 64 -9.94 -6.54 -28.60
CA ARG A 64 -10.26 -5.20 -29.12
C ARG A 64 -10.67 -4.21 -28.03
N GLU A 65 -11.42 -4.66 -27.04
CA GLU A 65 -11.82 -3.85 -25.88
C GLU A 65 -10.60 -3.55 -24.99
N GLU A 66 -9.78 -4.57 -24.75
CA GLU A 66 -8.51 -4.46 -24.03
C GLU A 66 -7.60 -3.43 -24.70
N GLU A 67 -7.38 -3.52 -26.01
CA GLU A 67 -6.49 -2.59 -26.73
C GLU A 67 -6.96 -1.13 -26.57
N VAL A 68 -8.27 -0.90 -26.63
CA VAL A 68 -8.88 0.42 -26.43
C VAL A 68 -8.66 0.90 -24.99
N ILE A 69 -8.95 0.09 -23.98
CA ILE A 69 -8.82 0.45 -22.57
C ILE A 69 -7.36 0.70 -22.19
N ILE A 70 -6.45 -0.20 -22.56
CA ILE A 70 -5.01 -0.05 -22.32
C ILE A 70 -4.50 1.26 -22.95
N SER A 71 -4.90 1.56 -24.19
CA SER A 71 -4.47 2.78 -24.87
C SER A 71 -5.09 4.05 -24.28
N ARG A 72 -6.34 4.00 -23.83
CA ARG A 72 -7.06 5.16 -23.26
C ARG A 72 -6.48 5.58 -21.92
N TYR A 73 -6.17 4.61 -21.06
CA TYR A 73 -5.75 4.86 -19.68
C TYR A 73 -4.25 4.65 -19.43
N GLY A 74 -3.49 4.25 -20.45
CA GLY A 74 -2.04 4.10 -20.30
C GLY A 74 -1.63 2.88 -19.46
N LEU A 75 -2.46 1.84 -19.44
CA LEU A 75 -2.17 0.66 -18.63
C LEU A 75 -0.89 -0.04 -19.12
N GLY A 76 -0.11 -0.61 -18.18
CA GLY A 76 1.14 -1.29 -18.51
C GLY A 76 2.30 -0.34 -18.89
N GLY A 77 2.29 0.90 -18.38
CA GLY A 77 3.38 1.87 -18.62
C GLY A 77 3.28 2.60 -19.96
N ARG A 78 2.10 2.58 -20.60
CA ARG A 78 1.85 3.32 -21.83
C ARG A 78 1.39 4.73 -21.49
N MET A 79 1.57 5.67 -22.42
CA MET A 79 0.94 6.99 -22.27
C MET A 79 -0.57 6.92 -22.54
N PRO A 80 -1.41 7.56 -21.70
CA PRO A 80 -2.84 7.65 -21.97
C PRO A 80 -3.09 8.46 -23.23
N ARG A 81 -4.02 7.99 -24.07
CA ARG A 81 -4.40 8.62 -25.33
C ARG A 81 -5.86 9.00 -25.33
N THR A 82 -6.20 10.09 -25.98
CA THR A 82 -7.59 10.52 -26.20
C THR A 82 -8.34 9.54 -27.11
N GLN A 83 -9.68 9.54 -27.04
CA GLN A 83 -10.51 8.74 -27.95
C GLN A 83 -10.22 9.02 -29.44
N ARG A 84 -9.89 10.28 -29.80
CA ARG A 84 -9.57 10.66 -31.17
C ARG A 84 -8.24 10.06 -31.63
N GLU A 85 -7.25 10.02 -30.76
CA GLU A 85 -5.95 9.40 -31.06
C GLU A 85 -6.05 7.88 -31.17
N VAL A 86 -6.81 7.24 -30.27
CA VAL A 86 -7.11 5.82 -30.36
C VAL A 86 -7.87 5.50 -31.65
N ALA A 87 -8.88 6.30 -31.99
CA ALA A 87 -9.63 6.16 -33.23
C ALA A 87 -8.73 6.22 -34.48
N LYS A 88 -7.81 7.19 -34.53
CA LYS A 88 -6.81 7.31 -35.60
C LYS A 88 -5.91 6.08 -35.67
N LYS A 89 -5.40 5.61 -34.54
CA LYS A 89 -4.54 4.41 -34.47
C LYS A 89 -5.26 3.16 -34.96
N LEU A 90 -6.53 3.01 -34.58
CA LEU A 90 -7.31 1.80 -34.81
C LEU A 90 -8.08 1.81 -36.14
N GLY A 91 -8.01 2.90 -36.92
CA GLY A 91 -8.71 3.03 -38.20
C GLY A 91 -10.23 3.08 -38.10
N ILE A 92 -10.78 3.53 -36.96
CA ILE A 92 -12.23 3.55 -36.69
C ILE A 92 -12.69 4.94 -36.26
N SER A 93 -14.01 5.16 -36.24
CA SER A 93 -14.55 6.45 -35.80
C SER A 93 -14.39 6.65 -34.29
N ARG A 94 -14.23 7.92 -33.86
CA ARG A 94 -14.23 8.30 -32.44
C ARG A 94 -15.50 7.86 -31.71
N SER A 95 -16.64 7.89 -32.39
CA SER A 95 -17.92 7.40 -31.84
C SER A 95 -17.87 5.89 -31.59
N TYR A 96 -17.25 5.12 -32.50
CA TYR A 96 -17.09 3.68 -32.31
C TYR A 96 -16.17 3.35 -31.14
N VAL A 97 -15.03 4.05 -31.00
CA VAL A 97 -14.16 3.94 -29.81
C VAL A 97 -14.95 4.21 -28.53
N SER A 98 -15.75 5.28 -28.49
CA SER A 98 -16.59 5.62 -27.33
C SER A 98 -17.55 4.49 -26.95
N ARG A 99 -18.17 3.83 -27.94
CA ARG A 99 -19.05 2.67 -27.69
C ARG A 99 -18.29 1.48 -27.12
N ILE A 100 -17.09 1.19 -27.64
CA ILE A 100 -16.23 0.12 -27.12
C ILE A 100 -15.81 0.42 -25.67
N GLU A 101 -15.32 1.65 -25.41
CA GLU A 101 -14.91 2.11 -24.08
C GLU A 101 -16.08 1.96 -23.08
N LYS A 102 -17.28 2.43 -23.44
CA LYS A 102 -18.45 2.31 -22.57
C LYS A 102 -18.81 0.87 -22.23
N ARG A 103 -18.79 -0.04 -23.22
CA ARG A 103 -19.08 -1.47 -23.02
C ARG A 103 -18.01 -2.15 -22.17
N ALA A 104 -16.75 -1.87 -22.43
CA ALA A 104 -15.64 -2.43 -21.69
C ALA A 104 -15.66 -1.99 -20.21
N LEU A 105 -15.91 -0.69 -19.95
CA LEU A 105 -16.06 -0.18 -18.58
C LEU A 105 -17.20 -0.85 -17.83
N GLN A 106 -18.35 -1.05 -18.48
CA GLN A 106 -19.48 -1.75 -17.87
C GLN A 106 -19.12 -3.20 -17.49
N LYS A 107 -18.44 -3.94 -18.37
CA LYS A 107 -17.97 -5.31 -18.07
C LYS A 107 -17.00 -5.33 -16.87
N LEU A 108 -16.07 -4.37 -16.83
CA LEU A 108 -15.11 -4.26 -15.73
C LEU A 108 -15.80 -3.91 -14.40
N GLU A 109 -16.79 -3.02 -14.43
CA GLU A 109 -17.61 -2.65 -13.26
C GLU A 109 -18.32 -3.89 -12.70
N GLU A 110 -19.06 -4.62 -13.54
CA GLU A 110 -19.76 -5.85 -13.17
C GLU A 110 -18.81 -6.92 -12.60
N ALA A 111 -17.64 -7.11 -13.22
CA ALA A 111 -16.64 -8.06 -12.75
C ALA A 111 -16.00 -7.65 -11.41
N SER A 112 -15.74 -6.34 -11.21
CA SER A 112 -15.17 -5.81 -9.98
C SER A 112 -16.09 -6.01 -8.77
N VAL A 113 -17.40 -5.80 -8.96
CA VAL A 113 -18.41 -6.01 -7.91
C VAL A 113 -18.57 -7.49 -7.57
N ASN A 114 -18.57 -8.36 -8.59
CA ASN A 114 -18.70 -9.81 -8.40
C ASN A 114 -17.46 -10.43 -7.72
N GLY A 115 -16.26 -9.88 -7.94
CA GLY A 115 -15.04 -10.27 -7.22
C GLY A 115 -15.10 -10.00 -5.71
N ASN A 116 -15.74 -8.90 -5.30
CA ASN A 116 -15.93 -8.57 -3.87
C ASN A 116 -16.91 -9.54 -3.18
N LYS A 117 -17.94 -10.02 -3.89
CA LYS A 117 -18.92 -10.97 -3.35
C LYS A 117 -18.30 -12.33 -2.99
N LYS A 118 -17.23 -12.74 -3.68
CA LYS A 118 -16.49 -13.99 -3.38
C LYS A 118 -15.52 -13.85 -2.20
N ARG A 119 -14.98 -12.66 -1.94
CA ARG A 119 -14.09 -12.40 -0.79
C ARG A 119 -14.85 -12.29 0.54
N GLY A 120 -16.08 -11.78 0.53
CA GLY A 120 -16.96 -11.79 1.72
C GLY A 120 -17.38 -13.19 2.19
N ALA A 121 -17.19 -14.23 1.36
CA ALA A 121 -17.46 -15.62 1.70
C ALA A 121 -16.20 -16.39 2.17
N GLN A 122 -15.06 -15.71 2.29
CA GLN A 122 -13.77 -16.31 2.61
C GLN A 122 -13.09 -15.63 3.80
N MET A 123 -13.87 -15.31 4.83
CA MET A 123 -13.36 -15.44 6.20
C MET A 123 -13.82 -16.80 6.70
N PRO A 124 -12.93 -17.76 7.03
CA PRO A 124 -13.36 -18.87 7.86
C PRO A 124 -13.90 -18.24 9.14
N ALA A 125 -15.18 -18.51 9.46
CA ALA A 125 -15.72 -18.17 10.76
C ALA A 125 -14.72 -18.65 11.82
N PRO A 126 -14.43 -17.86 12.89
CA PRO A 126 -13.56 -18.33 13.95
C PRO A 126 -14.15 -19.66 14.42
N ARG A 127 -13.44 -20.76 14.16
CA ARG A 127 -13.86 -22.06 14.65
C ARG A 127 -13.99 -21.88 16.14
N ALA A 128 -15.15 -22.25 16.69
CA ALA A 128 -15.37 -22.26 18.12
C ALA A 128 -14.45 -23.32 18.72
N SER A 129 -13.17 -22.98 18.90
CA SER A 129 -12.17 -23.78 19.57
C SER A 129 -12.23 -23.47 21.05
N SER A 130 -12.34 -24.56 21.81
CA SER A 130 -12.38 -24.59 23.27
C SER A 130 -11.13 -23.93 23.87
N GLY A 131 -11.22 -23.47 25.12
CA GLY A 131 -10.22 -22.61 25.77
C GLY A 131 -8.78 -23.14 25.80
N ASP A 132 -8.57 -24.44 25.62
CA ASP A 132 -7.25 -25.07 25.59
C ASP A 132 -6.53 -24.98 24.24
N GLU A 133 -7.25 -24.88 23.14
CA GLU A 133 -6.66 -24.78 21.79
C GLU A 133 -6.04 -23.38 21.54
N ARG A 134 -6.62 -22.33 22.12
CA ARG A 134 -6.10 -20.95 22.03
C ARG A 134 -4.74 -20.76 22.69
N LYS A 135 -4.43 -21.53 23.74
CA LYS A 135 -3.12 -21.46 24.41
C LYS A 135 -2.01 -22.04 23.53
N ARG A 136 -2.30 -23.17 22.86
CA ARG A 136 -1.35 -23.85 21.98
C ARG A 136 -1.06 -23.04 20.71
N GLU A 137 -2.07 -22.45 20.10
CA GLU A 137 -1.89 -21.58 18.92
C GLU A 137 -1.12 -20.29 19.26
N ARG A 138 -1.32 -19.73 20.45
CA ARG A 138 -0.58 -18.54 20.93
C ARG A 138 0.89 -18.83 21.21
N GLU A 139 1.21 -20.02 21.71
CA GLU A 139 2.60 -20.49 21.90
C GLU A 139 3.29 -20.77 20.55
N GLU A 140 2.57 -21.38 19.60
CA GLU A 140 3.12 -21.69 18.27
C GLU A 140 3.37 -20.42 17.43
N TYR A 141 2.50 -19.41 17.55
CA TYR A 141 2.68 -18.10 16.90
C TYR A 141 3.88 -17.33 17.48
N HIS A 142 4.09 -17.40 18.79
CA HIS A 142 5.22 -16.75 19.46
C HIS A 142 6.58 -17.34 19.03
N GLN A 143 6.62 -18.66 18.76
CA GLN A 143 7.82 -19.34 18.25
C GLN A 143 8.13 -19.05 16.78
N ARG A 144 7.15 -18.62 15.98
CA ARG A 144 7.34 -18.33 14.55
C ARG A 144 7.73 -16.89 14.24
N ILE A 145 7.42 -15.93 15.12
CA ILE A 145 7.55 -14.49 14.83
C ILE A 145 8.66 -13.80 15.62
N VAL A 146 9.05 -14.33 16.79
CA VAL A 146 10.16 -13.75 17.56
C VAL A 146 11.47 -14.34 17.04
N PRO A 147 12.35 -13.57 16.35
CA PRO A 147 13.68 -14.07 16.01
C PRO A 147 14.48 -14.34 17.29
N PRO A 148 15.31 -15.39 17.34
CA PRO A 148 16.15 -15.65 18.51
C PRO A 148 17.09 -14.45 18.75
N PRO A 149 17.40 -14.11 20.02
CA PRO A 149 18.30 -13.01 20.33
C PRO A 149 19.64 -13.26 19.62
N SER A 150 20.11 -12.24 18.90
CA SER A 150 21.42 -12.27 18.24
C SER A 150 22.50 -12.54 19.29
N THR A 151 23.17 -13.69 19.17
CA THR A 151 24.37 -13.98 19.94
C THR A 151 25.50 -13.10 19.44
N VAL A 152 25.62 -11.90 20.01
CA VAL A 152 26.84 -11.10 19.88
C VAL A 152 27.92 -11.85 20.65
N SER A 153 28.81 -12.53 19.93
CA SER A 153 30.02 -13.11 20.51
C SER A 153 30.97 -11.96 20.91
N PRO A 154 31.42 -11.85 22.16
CA PRO A 154 32.42 -10.86 22.53
C PRO A 154 33.79 -11.34 22.04
N SER A 155 34.27 -10.76 20.94
CA SER A 155 35.68 -10.90 20.53
C SER A 155 36.56 -10.06 21.46
N TYR A 156 37.08 -10.67 22.52
CA TYR A 156 38.19 -10.12 23.27
C TYR A 156 39.45 -10.20 22.40
N SER A 157 39.90 -9.07 21.85
CA SER A 157 41.27 -8.95 21.36
C SER A 157 42.16 -8.54 22.54
N THR A 158 42.87 -9.53 23.10
CA THR A 158 44.04 -9.29 23.93
C THR A 158 45.17 -8.83 23.02
N THR A 159 45.56 -7.56 23.14
CA THR A 159 46.85 -7.08 22.63
C THR A 159 47.74 -6.82 23.84
N ALA A 160 48.91 -7.45 23.82
CA ALA A 160 50.06 -7.16 24.68
C ALA A 160 50.78 -5.90 24.21
#